data_AF-A0A965N7Y5-F1
#
_entry.id   AF-A0A965N7Y5-F1
#
_cell.length_a   1.000
_cell.length_b   1.000
_cell.length_c   1.000
_cell.angle_alpha   90.00
_cell.angle_beta   90.00
_cell.angle_gamma   90.00
#
_symmetry.space_group_name_H-M   'P 1'
#
loop_
_entity.id
_entity.type
_entity.pdbx_description
1 polymer ?
#
loop_
_entity_poly.entity_id
_entity_poly.type
_entity_poly.pdbx_seq_one_letter_code
_entity_poly.pdbx_strand_id
1 'polypeptide(L)'
;MTTDSQTSLYTALDAWIDAHFDDEVRFLQALVRVPTDTPPGNNAPHAERTAALLSEFGYTAEKHPVAAEDVQAYGMQSITNLIVRRRFAAAGPTIALNAHGDVVPPGDGWTHDPYGGEIVNGQLYGRAAAVSKSDFATYTFALRALESLQQPLKGSVELHFT
;
A
#
# COMPACT_ATOMS: atom_id res chain seq x y z
N MET A 1 30.56 18.27 4.49
CA MET A 1 29.46 19.11 3.99
C MET A 1 28.23 18.31 3.54
N THR A 2 28.25 16.98 3.51
CA THR A 2 27.13 16.13 3.04
C THR A 2 26.14 15.70 4.14
N THR A 3 26.53 15.78 5.41
CA THR A 3 25.74 15.31 6.56
C THR A 3 24.59 16.26 6.88
N ASP A 4 24.85 17.57 6.98
CA ASP A 4 23.82 18.55 7.35
C ASP A 4 22.69 18.63 6.32
N SER A 5 23.02 18.51 5.03
CA SER A 5 22.01 18.48 3.96
C SER A 5 21.15 17.23 4.01
N GLN A 6 21.73 16.05 4.28
CA GLN A 6 20.96 14.81 4.42
C GLN A 6 20.07 14.83 5.66
N THR A 7 20.59 15.32 6.79
CA THR A 7 19.80 15.52 8.01
C THR A 7 18.61 16.44 7.73
N SER A 8 18.80 17.53 6.97
CA SER A 8 17.69 18.43 6.62
C SER A 8 16.61 17.77 5.75
N LEU A 9 17.00 16.86 4.84
CA LEU A 9 16.05 16.13 3.99
C LEU A 9 15.23 15.12 4.81
N TYR A 10 15.87 14.38 5.71
CA TYR A 10 15.15 13.43 6.57
C TYR A 10 14.18 14.16 7.51
N THR A 11 14.58 15.29 8.10
CA THR A 11 13.66 16.12 8.90
C THR A 11 12.47 16.63 8.07
N ALA A 12 12.68 16.98 6.80
CA ALA A 12 11.57 17.38 5.93
C ALA A 12 10.63 16.21 5.58
N LEU A 13 11.18 15.00 5.40
CA LEU A 13 10.37 13.78 5.21
C LEU A 13 9.56 13.45 6.46
N ASP A 14 10.19 13.45 7.63
CA ASP A 14 9.55 13.18 8.92
C ASP A 14 8.39 14.17 9.14
N ALA A 15 8.65 15.47 8.97
CA ALA A 15 7.61 16.49 9.12
C ALA A 15 6.47 16.35 8.09
N TRP A 16 6.78 15.91 6.87
CA TRP A 16 5.74 15.66 5.87
C TRP A 16 4.90 14.43 6.24
N ILE A 17 5.51 13.34 6.69
CA ILE A 17 4.79 12.15 7.14
C ILE A 17 3.91 12.47 8.36
N ASP A 18 4.45 13.16 9.38
CA ASP A 18 3.68 13.57 10.55
C ASP A 18 2.44 14.39 10.17
N ALA A 19 2.58 15.31 9.22
CA ALA A 19 1.48 16.15 8.74
C ALA A 19 0.40 15.37 7.95
N HIS A 20 0.72 14.17 7.44
CA HIS A 20 -0.17 13.34 6.63
C HIS A 20 -0.49 11.99 7.27
N PHE A 21 -0.04 11.73 8.49
CA PHE A 21 -0.20 10.44 9.16
C PHE A 21 -1.68 10.04 9.31
N ASP A 22 -2.55 11.02 9.57
CA ASP A 22 -3.99 10.82 9.63
C ASP A 22 -4.60 10.36 8.29
N ASP A 23 -4.07 10.84 7.16
CA ASP A 23 -4.47 10.37 5.82
C ASP A 23 -3.95 8.96 5.56
N GLU A 24 -2.73 8.64 6.01
CA GLU A 24 -2.13 7.31 5.90
C GLU A 24 -2.94 6.28 6.67
N VAL A 25 -3.34 6.62 7.90
CA VAL A 25 -4.21 5.78 8.74
C VAL A 25 -5.57 5.60 8.08
N ARG A 26 -6.20 6.65 7.53
CA ARG A 26 -7.47 6.54 6.79
C ARG A 26 -7.35 5.65 5.56
N PHE A 27 -6.23 5.75 4.83
CA PHE A 27 -5.94 4.89 3.68
C PHE A 27 -5.84 3.42 4.12
N LEU A 28 -5.10 3.12 5.19
CA LEU A 28 -5.01 1.78 5.75
C LEU A 28 -6.38 1.24 6.22
N GLN A 29 -7.16 2.03 6.96
CA GLN A 29 -8.51 1.64 7.39
C GLN A 29 -9.40 1.29 6.19
N ALA A 30 -9.32 2.07 5.11
CA ALA A 30 -10.08 1.83 3.89
C ALA A 30 -9.70 0.51 3.19
N LEU A 31 -8.45 0.08 3.29
CA LEU A 31 -7.99 -1.21 2.76
C LEU A 31 -8.32 -2.38 3.68
N VAL A 32 -8.20 -2.21 5.01
CA VAL A 32 -8.59 -3.21 6.02
C VAL A 32 -10.06 -3.57 5.89
N ARG A 33 -10.92 -2.59 5.60
CA ARG A 33 -12.36 -2.75 5.37
C ARG A 33 -12.74 -3.52 4.10
N VAL A 34 -11.77 -3.97 3.31
CA VAL A 34 -12.00 -4.81 2.12
C VAL A 34 -11.51 -6.22 2.42
N PRO A 35 -12.38 -7.16 2.82
CA PRO A 35 -11.99 -8.55 3.06
C PRO A 35 -11.43 -9.19 1.80
N THR A 36 -10.28 -9.86 1.93
CA THR A 36 -9.56 -10.54 0.83
C THR A 36 -8.94 -11.82 1.34
N ASP A 37 -9.79 -12.65 1.94
CA ASP A 37 -9.38 -13.85 2.64
C ASP A 37 -8.94 -14.96 1.68
N THR A 38 -7.84 -15.63 2.02
CA THR A 38 -7.32 -16.82 1.33
C THR A 38 -7.26 -17.98 2.33
N PRO A 39 -8.14 -19.00 2.25
CA PRO A 39 -9.28 -19.17 1.31
C PRO A 39 -10.48 -18.24 1.61
N PRO A 40 -11.38 -17.96 0.63
CA PRO A 40 -11.49 -18.56 -0.70
C PRO A 40 -10.65 -17.88 -1.80
N GLY A 41 -9.83 -16.89 -1.47
CA GLY A 41 -8.91 -16.22 -2.38
C GLY A 41 -9.61 -15.28 -3.37
N ASN A 42 -10.54 -14.45 -2.90
CA ASN A 42 -11.14 -13.38 -3.70
C ASN A 42 -10.34 -12.09 -3.48
N ASN A 43 -9.23 -11.94 -4.20
CA ASN A 43 -8.24 -10.89 -3.92
C ASN A 43 -8.36 -9.68 -4.86
N ALA A 44 -9.04 -9.80 -6.01
CA ALA A 44 -9.31 -8.64 -6.88
C ALA A 44 -9.91 -7.39 -6.17
N PRO A 45 -10.77 -7.51 -5.13
CA PRO A 45 -11.31 -6.35 -4.42
C PRO A 45 -10.27 -5.42 -3.77
N HIS A 46 -9.16 -5.93 -3.20
CA HIS A 46 -8.14 -5.03 -2.64
C HIS A 46 -7.48 -4.21 -3.74
N ALA A 47 -7.26 -4.79 -4.92
CA ALA A 47 -6.67 -4.11 -6.06
C ALA A 47 -7.60 -2.99 -6.58
N GLU A 48 -8.90 -3.26 -6.68
CA GLU A 48 -9.88 -2.26 -7.07
C GLU A 48 -9.93 -1.09 -6.07
N ARG A 49 -9.96 -1.40 -4.77
CA ARG A 49 -9.97 -0.35 -3.73
C ARG A 49 -8.67 0.45 -3.72
N THR A 50 -7.53 -0.22 -3.86
CA THR A 50 -6.21 0.41 -3.88
C THR A 50 -6.07 1.35 -5.08
N ALA A 51 -6.47 0.91 -6.27
CA ALA A 51 -6.45 1.75 -7.47
C ALA A 51 -7.34 2.99 -7.32
N ALA A 52 -8.53 2.85 -6.72
CA ALA A 52 -9.41 3.98 -6.46
C ALA A 52 -8.77 5.01 -5.51
N LEU A 53 -8.23 4.56 -4.38
CA LEU A 53 -7.57 5.45 -3.40
C LEU A 53 -6.32 6.13 -3.99
N LEU A 54 -5.52 5.40 -4.77
CA LEU A 54 -4.32 5.95 -5.43
C LEU A 54 -4.67 6.98 -6.50
N SER A 55 -5.83 6.85 -7.17
CA SER A 55 -6.30 7.84 -8.13
C SER A 55 -6.61 9.20 -7.47
N GLU A 56 -7.00 9.21 -6.19
CA GLU A 56 -7.22 10.45 -5.43
C GLU A 56 -5.90 11.22 -5.19
N PHE A 57 -4.76 10.53 -5.26
CA PHE A 57 -3.42 11.12 -5.20
C PHE A 57 -2.82 11.40 -6.58
N GLY A 58 -3.57 11.15 -7.65
CA GLY A 58 -3.11 11.36 -9.03
C GLY A 58 -2.23 10.23 -9.58
N TYR A 59 -2.17 9.07 -8.92
CA TYR A 59 -1.47 7.90 -9.46
C TYR A 59 -2.42 7.04 -10.31
N THR A 60 -1.89 6.55 -11.44
CA THR A 60 -2.56 5.55 -12.27
C THR A 60 -1.99 4.16 -11.97
N ALA A 61 -2.85 3.23 -11.55
CA ALA A 61 -2.48 1.83 -11.36
C ALA A 61 -2.73 1.01 -12.62
N GLU A 62 -1.67 0.40 -13.15
CA GLU A 62 -1.78 -0.67 -14.15
C GLU A 62 -2.39 -1.90 -13.46
N LYS A 63 -3.44 -2.48 -14.04
CA LYS A 63 -4.13 -3.66 -13.50
C LYS A 63 -3.78 -4.90 -14.32
N HIS A 64 -3.35 -5.95 -13.63
CA HIS A 64 -2.96 -7.23 -14.23
C HIS A 64 -3.80 -8.35 -13.59
N PRO A 65 -5.04 -8.58 -14.07
CA PRO A 65 -5.83 -9.72 -13.63
C PRO A 65 -5.15 -11.02 -14.06
N VAL A 66 -5.08 -11.99 -13.16
CA VAL A 66 -4.62 -13.34 -13.48
C VAL A 66 -5.77 -14.11 -14.12
N ALA A 67 -5.48 -14.94 -15.13
CA ALA A 67 -6.51 -15.70 -15.84
C ALA A 67 -7.30 -16.59 -14.87
N ALA A 68 -8.62 -16.64 -15.03
CA ALA A 68 -9.50 -17.35 -14.11
C ALA A 68 -9.13 -18.85 -13.98
N GLU A 69 -8.73 -19.48 -15.08
CA GLU A 69 -8.29 -20.87 -15.11
C GLU A 69 -7.07 -21.10 -14.22
N ASP A 70 -6.07 -20.21 -14.27
CA ASP A 70 -4.88 -20.29 -13.43
C ASP A 70 -5.24 -20.09 -11.95
N VAL A 71 -6.03 -19.06 -11.64
CA VAL A 71 -6.42 -18.77 -10.25
C VAL A 71 -7.22 -19.93 -9.63
N GLN A 72 -8.14 -20.51 -10.40
CA GLN A 72 -8.95 -21.65 -9.96
C GLN A 72 -8.12 -22.93 -9.82
N ALA A 73 -7.10 -23.14 -10.66
CA ALA A 73 -6.17 -24.26 -10.52
C ALA A 73 -5.39 -24.22 -9.19
N TYR A 74 -5.22 -23.03 -8.60
CA TYR A 74 -4.66 -22.82 -7.26
C TYR A 74 -5.71 -22.73 -6.14
N GLY A 75 -6.99 -23.02 -6.42
CA GLY A 75 -8.05 -23.03 -5.42
C GLY A 75 -8.52 -21.64 -4.95
N MET A 76 -8.27 -20.61 -5.74
CA MET A 76 -8.65 -19.23 -5.45
C MET A 76 -9.77 -18.74 -6.39
N GLN A 77 -10.41 -17.63 -6.05
CA GLN A 77 -11.51 -17.05 -6.84
C GLN A 77 -11.05 -15.97 -7.82
N SER A 78 -10.19 -15.04 -7.39
CA SER A 78 -9.71 -13.95 -8.23
C SER A 78 -8.39 -13.36 -7.70
N ILE A 79 -7.51 -12.94 -8.60
CA ILE A 79 -6.31 -12.14 -8.27
C ILE A 79 -6.15 -11.05 -9.32
N THR A 80 -5.88 -9.83 -8.87
CA THR A 80 -5.47 -8.72 -9.73
C THR A 80 -4.24 -8.05 -9.12
N ASN A 81 -3.11 -8.14 -9.81
CA ASN A 81 -1.91 -7.42 -9.39
C ASN A 81 -1.97 -5.97 -9.88
N LEU A 82 -1.46 -5.04 -9.10
CA LEU A 82 -1.29 -3.66 -9.50
C LEU A 82 0.19 -3.30 -9.64
N ILE A 83 0.47 -2.48 -10.65
CA ILE A 83 1.75 -1.78 -10.75
C ILE A 83 1.48 -0.28 -10.89
N VAL A 84 2.03 0.51 -9.98
CA VAL A 84 2.11 1.97 -10.12
C VAL A 84 3.54 2.33 -10.44
N ARG A 85 3.78 3.11 -11.51
CA ARG A 85 5.13 3.51 -11.91
C ARG A 85 5.32 5.01 -11.75
N ARG A 86 6.20 5.40 -10.83
CA ARG A 86 6.66 6.78 -10.74
C ARG A 86 8.08 6.91 -11.29
N ARG A 87 8.18 7.51 -12.47
CA ARG A 87 9.45 7.82 -13.14
C ARG A 87 9.94 9.21 -12.76
N PHE A 88 11.21 9.31 -12.41
CA PHE A 88 11.93 10.57 -12.23
C PHE A 88 12.78 10.87 -13.49
N ALA A 89 13.94 11.53 -13.34
CA ALA A 89 14.82 11.77 -14.48
C ALA A 89 15.45 10.46 -15.01
N ALA A 90 15.88 10.50 -16.28
CA ALA A 90 16.52 9.37 -16.94
C ALA A 90 17.83 8.96 -16.24
N ALA A 91 18.21 7.69 -16.46
CA ALA A 91 19.40 7.04 -15.91
C ALA A 91 19.38 6.87 -14.38
N GLY A 92 18.99 5.68 -13.91
CA GLY A 92 18.98 5.32 -12.49
C GLY A 92 18.31 3.96 -12.30
N PRO A 93 18.38 3.36 -11.10
CA PRO A 93 17.72 2.10 -10.82
C PRO A 93 16.19 2.26 -10.76
N THR A 94 15.48 1.15 -10.95
CA THR A 94 14.08 1.03 -10.51
C THR A 94 14.07 0.35 -9.16
N ILE A 95 13.44 0.98 -8.17
CA ILE A 95 13.17 0.39 -6.86
C ILE A 95 11.71 -0.06 -6.85
N ALA A 96 11.46 -1.37 -6.78
CA ALA A 96 10.12 -1.93 -6.64
C ALA A 96 9.84 -2.21 -5.16
N LEU A 97 8.79 -1.59 -4.63
CA LEU A 97 8.25 -1.86 -3.30
C LEU A 97 7.05 -2.80 -3.47
N ASN A 98 7.18 -4.05 -3.00
CA ASN A 98 6.18 -5.09 -3.20
C ASN A 98 5.51 -5.47 -1.88
N ALA A 99 4.18 -5.53 -1.89
CA ALA A 99 3.36 -5.95 -0.77
C ALA A 99 2.17 -6.75 -1.28
N HIS A 100 1.63 -7.62 -0.43
CA HIS A 100 0.49 -8.48 -0.76
C HIS A 100 -0.80 -8.02 -0.08
N GLY A 101 -1.93 -8.09 -0.79
CA GLY A 101 -3.23 -7.64 -0.30
C GLY A 101 -4.12 -8.76 0.22
N ASP A 102 -3.74 -10.01 -0.03
CA ASP A 102 -4.45 -11.19 0.48
C ASP A 102 -4.17 -11.43 1.96
N VAL A 103 -5.12 -12.05 2.64
CA VAL A 103 -5.07 -12.20 4.10
C VAL A 103 -5.54 -13.59 4.51
N VAL A 104 -5.00 -14.14 5.60
CA VAL A 104 -5.58 -15.35 6.19
C VAL A 104 -6.91 -14.98 6.85
N PRO A 105 -7.99 -15.79 6.69
CA PRO A 105 -9.24 -15.58 7.41
C PRO A 105 -9.04 -15.29 8.90
N PRO A 106 -9.81 -14.37 9.50
CA PRO A 106 -9.82 -14.19 10.94
C PRO A 106 -10.30 -15.49 11.60
N GLY A 107 -9.54 -15.97 12.57
CA GLY A 107 -9.99 -17.04 13.46
C GLY A 107 -10.91 -16.49 14.55
N ASP A 108 -11.15 -17.29 15.58
CA ASP A 108 -11.94 -16.90 16.74
C ASP A 108 -11.18 -15.97 17.70
N GLY A 109 -11.91 -15.34 18.63
CA GLY A 109 -11.32 -14.60 19.75
C GLY A 109 -11.05 -13.11 19.49
N TRP A 110 -11.52 -12.56 18.37
CA TRP A 110 -11.48 -11.11 18.13
C TRP A 110 -12.36 -10.35 19.13
N THR A 111 -11.80 -9.30 19.73
CA THR A 111 -12.53 -8.36 20.61
C THR A 111 -13.01 -7.11 19.88
N HIS A 112 -12.55 -6.90 18.65
CA HIS A 112 -12.92 -5.83 17.71
C HIS A 112 -13.23 -6.46 16.35
N ASP A 113 -14.04 -5.81 15.52
CA ASP A 113 -14.33 -6.31 14.17
C ASP A 113 -13.01 -6.45 13.37
N PRO A 114 -12.64 -7.66 12.89
CA PRO A 114 -11.44 -7.87 12.10
C PRO A 114 -11.40 -7.02 10.82
N TYR A 115 -12.53 -6.57 10.29
CA TYR A 115 -12.54 -5.69 9.11
C TYR A 115 -13.03 -4.28 9.42
N GLY A 116 -13.21 -3.93 10.71
CA GLY A 116 -13.69 -2.62 11.11
C GLY A 116 -12.65 -1.51 10.95
N GLY A 117 -11.38 -1.84 11.17
CA GLY A 117 -10.28 -0.87 11.20
C GLY A 117 -10.42 0.10 12.37
N GLU A 118 -10.89 -0.36 13.53
CA GLU A 118 -11.10 0.48 14.71
C GLU A 118 -9.77 0.96 15.29
N ILE A 119 -9.71 2.20 15.79
CA ILE A 119 -8.52 2.72 16.48
C ILE A 119 -8.84 2.84 17.97
N VAL A 120 -8.11 2.11 18.80
CA VAL A 120 -8.27 2.13 20.26
C VAL A 120 -6.91 2.38 20.90
N ASN A 121 -6.79 3.43 21.70
CA ASN A 121 -5.56 3.81 22.39
C ASN A 121 -4.32 3.86 21.46
N GLY A 122 -4.48 4.45 20.27
CA GLY A 122 -3.40 4.61 19.29
C GLY A 122 -3.06 3.36 18.48
N GLN A 123 -3.81 2.27 18.61
CA GLN A 123 -3.61 1.03 17.86
C GLN A 123 -4.78 0.80 16.90
N LEU A 124 -4.48 0.48 15.64
CA LEU A 124 -5.48 0.07 14.65
C LEU A 124 -5.71 -1.44 14.75
N TYR A 125 -6.95 -1.83 15.05
CA TYR A 125 -7.41 -3.21 15.10
C TYR A 125 -8.02 -3.60 13.76
N GLY A 126 -7.43 -4.62 13.12
CA GLY A 126 -7.97 -5.22 11.92
C GLY A 126 -7.10 -6.32 11.35
N ARG A 127 -7.73 -7.30 10.70
CA ARG A 127 -7.07 -8.26 9.83
C ARG A 127 -6.34 -7.49 8.74
N ALA A 128 -5.06 -7.83 8.59
CA ALA A 128 -4.10 -7.20 7.71
C ALA A 128 -3.64 -5.78 8.03
N ALA A 129 -4.03 -5.25 9.20
CA ALA A 129 -3.47 -4.01 9.72
C ALA A 129 -1.95 -4.06 9.90
N ALA A 130 -1.40 -5.21 10.31
CA ALA A 130 0.05 -5.39 10.48
C ALA A 130 0.73 -6.08 9.29
N VAL A 131 0.05 -7.02 8.62
CA VAL A 131 0.57 -7.77 7.46
C VAL A 131 -0.56 -8.03 6.47
N SER A 132 -0.55 -7.47 5.26
CA SER A 132 0.44 -6.54 4.69
C SER A 132 -0.19 -5.25 4.13
N LYS A 133 -1.46 -4.95 4.47
CA LYS A 133 -2.11 -3.71 4.00
C LYS A 133 -1.50 -2.44 4.61
N SER A 134 -0.81 -2.54 5.75
CA SER A 134 0.07 -1.48 6.26
C SER A 134 1.19 -1.12 5.29
N ASP A 135 1.73 -2.09 4.56
CA ASP A 135 2.80 -1.84 3.59
C ASP A 135 2.26 -1.07 2.38
N PHE A 136 0.98 -1.27 2.01
CA PHE A 136 0.34 -0.48 0.96
C PHE A 136 0.29 0.99 1.35
N ALA A 137 -0.09 1.28 2.60
CA ALA A 137 -0.12 2.63 3.14
C ALA A 137 1.30 3.20 3.20
N THR A 138 2.22 2.49 3.85
CA THR A 138 3.62 2.90 4.04
C THR A 138 4.29 3.23 2.70
N TYR A 139 4.20 2.34 1.70
CA TYR A 139 4.89 2.53 0.42
C TYR A 139 4.29 3.69 -0.38
N THR A 140 2.96 3.82 -0.33
CA THR A 140 2.25 4.93 -0.98
C THR A 140 2.68 6.28 -0.37
N PHE A 141 2.69 6.38 0.96
CA PHE A 141 3.02 7.63 1.64
C PHE A 141 4.51 7.94 1.61
N ALA A 142 5.38 6.92 1.61
CA ALA A 142 6.82 7.11 1.36
C ALA A 142 7.09 7.69 -0.04
N LEU A 143 6.39 7.20 -1.08
CA LEU A 143 6.51 7.76 -2.43
C LEU A 143 6.03 9.21 -2.47
N ARG A 144 4.87 9.51 -1.88
CA ARG A 144 4.33 10.88 -1.83
C ARG A 144 5.25 11.84 -1.06
N ALA A 145 5.81 11.40 0.06
CA ALA A 145 6.78 12.18 0.84
C ALA A 145 8.05 12.45 0.02
N LEU A 146 8.56 11.45 -0.71
CA LEU A 146 9.73 11.63 -1.58
C LEU A 146 9.47 12.66 -2.68
N GLU A 147 8.28 12.65 -3.27
CA GLU A 147 7.88 13.63 -4.28
C GLU A 147 7.74 15.05 -3.73
N SER A 148 7.32 15.19 -2.47
CA SER A 148 7.14 16.49 -1.82
C SER A 148 8.45 17.26 -1.67
N LEU A 149 9.59 16.56 -1.61
CA LEU A 149 10.92 17.18 -1.54
C LEU A 149 11.35 17.85 -2.87
N GLN A 150 10.67 17.54 -3.97
CA GLN A 150 10.95 18.08 -5.31
C GLN A 150 12.43 17.96 -5.74
N GLN A 151 13.12 16.92 -5.28
CA GLN A 151 14.52 16.69 -5.61
C GLN A 151 14.68 16.22 -7.06
N PRO A 152 15.79 16.55 -7.75
CA PRO A 152 16.08 16.09 -9.10
C PRO A 152 16.55 14.62 -9.10
N LEU A 153 15.71 13.71 -8.62
CA LEU A 153 15.97 12.28 -8.54
C LEU A 153 16.07 11.67 -9.94
N LYS A 154 16.75 10.53 -10.03
CA LYS A 154 16.83 9.71 -11.25
C LYS A 154 16.33 8.30 -10.99
N GLY A 155 15.93 7.61 -12.06
CA GLY A 155 15.41 6.25 -11.96
C GLY A 155 13.90 6.25 -11.73
N SER A 156 13.38 5.21 -11.06
CA SER A 156 11.95 5.04 -10.81
C SER A 156 11.68 4.37 -9.47
N VAL A 157 10.52 4.67 -8.90
CA VAL A 157 9.92 3.88 -7.81
C VAL A 157 8.65 3.24 -8.36
N GLU A 158 8.48 1.95 -8.10
CA GLU A 158 7.28 1.22 -8.47
C GLU A 158 6.62 0.62 -7.25
N LEU A 159 5.30 0.74 -7.17
CA LEU A 159 4.48 0.10 -6.14
C LEU A 159 3.84 -1.13 -6.76
N HIS A 160 4.19 -2.31 -6.24
CA HIS A 160 3.72 -3.61 -6.72
C HIS A 160 2.78 -4.19 -5.67
N PHE A 161 1.48 -4.00 -5.86
CA PHE A 161 0.47 -4.47 -4.91
C PHE A 161 -0.20 -5.72 -5.48
N THR A 162 0.08 -6.88 -4.88
CA THR A 162 -0.28 -8.20 -5.43
C THR A 162 -1.38 -8.88 -4.64
#